data_AF-A0A1H3Q0B2-F1
#
_entry.id   AF-A0A1H3Q0B2-F1
#
_cell.length_a   1.000
_cell.length_b   1.000
_cell.length_c   1.000
_cell.angle_alpha   90.00
_cell.angle_beta   90.00
_cell.angle_gamma   90.00
#
_symmetry.space_group_name_H-M   'P 1'
#
loop_
_entity.id
_entity.type
_entity.pdbx_description
1 polymer ?
#
loop_
_entity_poly.entity_id
_entity_poly.type
_entity_poly.pdbx_seq_one_letter_code
_entity_poly.pdbx_strand_id
1 'polypeptide(L)'
;MDKRSVAAVALLAVLGAGLATAPAFAADPVTGVSVTAALPAWKKAAVRRYADTDARPDVVAAAWNAWRGGDAAIEAFLAPGGGLAKAKARHEQRLATDDKIVKRVLATTTPKSSPAVNAAAVRADRGTFSDKEYFVATGWDVAAAQDADTTTRHEIEVAKQAQADRDYVASLAANDPGDWVRAAAAVACRGDAELADFFAYGWSTAARGDTEAHRVRVSDRDAVWQHQVTTLVRLAEQAETALANADAALVDKAREDALRAWRDVSGLATSAQQGWDAERTRAATQAASWRAVVEFARTATTAQNWQGVSDQAGATGGAWRGEQEWAEAQARQWTALLDSARAAETRVATSR
;
A
#
# COMPACT_ATOMS: atom_id res chain seq x y z
N MET A 1 28.37 40.61 55.10
CA MET A 1 27.24 40.56 54.17
C MET A 1 27.42 39.31 53.31
N ASP A 2 26.73 38.18 53.45
CA ASP A 2 25.98 37.49 54.49
C ASP A 2 26.07 36.02 54.05
N LYS A 3 26.80 35.16 54.75
CA LYS A 3 26.33 34.25 55.81
C LYS A 3 25.20 33.30 55.39
N ARG A 4 25.54 32.00 55.44
CA ARG A 4 24.78 30.81 55.92
C ARG A 4 24.82 29.68 54.89
N SER A 5 24.99 28.39 55.20
CA SER A 5 25.38 27.59 56.38
C SER A 5 25.58 26.17 55.82
N VAL A 6 26.73 25.53 56.00
CA VAL A 6 26.97 24.39 56.92
C VAL A 6 25.80 23.42 57.09
N ALA A 7 25.97 22.17 56.62
CA ALA A 7 25.83 20.97 57.46
C ALA A 7 26.29 19.70 56.71
N ALA A 8 27.42 19.16 57.15
CA ALA A 8 27.84 17.79 56.92
C ALA A 8 27.30 16.93 58.08
N VAL A 9 26.76 15.74 57.79
CA VAL A 9 26.68 14.63 58.73
C VAL A 9 26.99 13.34 57.98
N ALA A 10 28.14 12.76 58.30
CA ALA A 10 28.46 11.37 58.06
C ALA A 10 28.14 10.59 59.35
N LEU A 11 27.54 9.40 59.23
CA LEU A 11 27.61 8.41 60.31
C LEU A 11 27.51 6.97 59.79
N LEU A 12 28.60 6.24 60.04
CA LEU A 12 28.81 4.83 60.37
C LEU A 12 28.14 3.68 59.59
N ALA A 13 29.03 2.74 59.23
CA ALA A 13 28.81 1.38 58.76
C ALA A 13 28.39 0.41 59.87
N VAL A 14 27.65 -0.65 59.49
CA VAL A 14 27.68 -1.97 60.14
C VAL A 14 27.66 -3.05 59.05
N LEU A 15 28.73 -3.86 59.04
CA LEU A 15 28.84 -5.14 58.34
C LEU A 15 27.94 -6.18 59.02
N GLY A 16 27.18 -6.93 58.23
CA GLY A 16 26.45 -8.12 58.69
C GLY A 16 26.43 -9.17 57.58
N ALA A 17 27.41 -10.07 57.60
CA ALA A 17 27.41 -11.29 56.80
C ALA A 17 26.37 -12.26 57.38
N GLY A 18 25.38 -12.62 56.56
CA GLY A 18 24.41 -13.68 56.86
C GLY A 18 24.29 -14.58 55.65
N LEU A 19 24.94 -15.74 55.70
CA LEU A 19 24.72 -16.87 54.80
C LEU A 19 23.30 -17.39 55.02
N ALA A 20 22.42 -17.20 54.04
CA ALA A 20 21.13 -17.88 53.97
C ALA A 20 21.11 -18.79 52.73
N THR A 21 21.30 -20.08 52.99
CA THR A 21 21.06 -21.18 52.05
C THR A 21 19.59 -21.22 51.65
N ALA A 22 19.29 -20.83 50.41
CA ALA A 22 17.98 -21.05 49.81
C ALA A 22 17.83 -22.52 49.35
N PRO A 23 16.66 -23.16 49.52
CA PRO A 23 16.45 -24.53 49.07
C PRO A 23 16.39 -24.58 47.54
N ALA A 24 17.13 -25.53 46.97
CA ALA A 24 17.02 -25.91 45.57
C ALA A 24 15.69 -26.64 45.36
N PHE A 25 14.69 -25.94 44.82
CA PHE A 25 13.56 -26.60 44.18
C PHE A 25 13.99 -27.03 42.78
N ALA A 26 14.11 -28.34 42.59
CA ALA A 26 14.24 -28.96 41.29
C ALA A 26 13.04 -28.53 40.42
N ALA A 27 13.33 -27.80 39.35
CA ALA A 27 12.36 -27.54 38.30
C ALA A 27 12.34 -28.78 37.40
N ASP A 28 11.25 -29.55 37.45
CA ASP A 28 10.95 -30.50 36.39
C ASP A 28 10.84 -29.72 35.06
N PRO A 29 11.45 -30.22 33.96
CA PRO A 29 11.27 -29.59 32.66
C PRO A 29 9.83 -29.86 32.22
N VAL A 30 8.98 -28.86 32.37
CA VAL A 30 7.73 -28.78 31.60
C VAL A 30 8.16 -28.74 30.14
N THR A 31 8.09 -29.88 29.47
CA THR A 31 8.07 -29.98 28.02
C THR A 31 6.84 -29.25 27.52
N GLY A 32 6.97 -27.93 27.39
CA GLY A 32 6.03 -27.09 26.69
C GLY A 32 6.00 -27.57 25.24
N VAL A 33 4.98 -28.35 24.90
CA VAL A 33 4.56 -28.48 23.51
C VAL A 33 4.10 -27.08 23.10
N SER A 34 4.99 -26.31 22.49
CA SER A 34 4.62 -25.11 21.76
C SER A 34 3.76 -25.56 20.59
N VAL A 35 2.44 -25.66 20.83
CA VAL A 35 1.47 -25.60 19.75
C VAL A 35 1.60 -24.18 19.20
N THR A 36 2.47 -23.98 18.21
CA THR A 36 2.48 -22.73 17.46
C THR A 36 1.10 -22.61 16.85
N ALA A 37 0.27 -21.72 17.40
CA ALA A 37 -1.05 -21.43 16.87
C ALA A 37 -0.91 -21.14 15.37
N ALA A 38 -1.77 -21.77 14.56
CA ALA A 38 -1.72 -21.57 13.12
C ALA A 38 -1.89 -20.09 12.80
N LEU A 39 -1.06 -19.57 11.89
CA LEU A 39 -1.11 -18.17 11.52
C LEU A 39 -2.49 -17.82 10.92
N PRO A 40 -3.14 -16.73 11.34
CA PRO A 40 -4.43 -16.31 10.79
C PRO A 40 -4.40 -16.22 9.25
N ALA A 41 -5.45 -16.74 8.60
CA ALA A 41 -5.54 -16.81 7.14
C ALA A 41 -5.36 -15.45 6.45
N TRP A 42 -5.84 -14.37 7.08
CA TRP A 42 -5.71 -13.02 6.55
C TRP A 42 -4.24 -12.56 6.44
N LYS A 43 -3.36 -12.97 7.35
CA LYS A 43 -1.93 -12.60 7.29
C LYS A 43 -1.27 -13.22 6.06
N LYS A 44 -1.62 -14.47 5.75
CA LYS A 44 -1.16 -15.15 4.52
C LYS A 44 -1.70 -14.44 3.28
N ALA A 45 -3.01 -14.17 3.25
CA ALA A 45 -3.62 -13.44 2.14
C ALA A 45 -2.99 -12.06 1.91
N ALA A 46 -2.71 -11.31 2.99
CA ALA A 46 -2.07 -10.00 2.93
C ALA A 46 -0.65 -10.08 2.36
N VAL A 47 0.22 -10.98 2.86
CA VAL A 47 1.57 -11.13 2.32
C VAL A 47 1.55 -11.60 0.87
N ARG A 48 0.63 -12.50 0.52
CA ARG A 48 0.47 -12.91 -0.88
C ARG A 48 0.08 -11.75 -1.77
N ARG A 49 -0.85 -10.91 -1.31
CA ARG A 49 -1.27 -9.69 -2.01
C ARG A 49 -0.10 -8.74 -2.23
N TYR A 50 0.73 -8.50 -1.21
CA TYR A 50 1.95 -7.69 -1.35
C TYR A 50 2.91 -8.27 -2.40
N ALA A 51 3.09 -9.59 -2.39
CA ALA A 51 3.99 -10.28 -3.30
C ALA A 51 3.51 -10.25 -4.76
N ASP A 52 2.21 -10.35 -5.00
CA ASP A 52 1.65 -10.44 -6.35
C ASP A 52 1.37 -9.07 -6.98
N THR A 53 1.06 -8.05 -6.17
CA THR A 53 0.41 -6.82 -6.69
C THR A 53 0.95 -5.50 -6.16
N ASP A 54 1.78 -5.46 -5.11
CA ASP A 54 2.28 -4.17 -4.60
C ASP A 54 3.09 -3.45 -5.69
N ALA A 55 2.88 -2.14 -5.81
CA ALA A 55 3.56 -1.33 -6.82
C ALA A 55 5.05 -1.09 -6.48
N ARG A 56 5.48 -1.38 -5.26
CA ARG A 56 6.82 -1.10 -4.75
C ARG A 56 7.68 -2.37 -4.86
N PRO A 57 8.68 -2.43 -5.75
CA PRO A 57 9.44 -3.66 -5.99
C PRO A 57 10.18 -4.19 -4.75
N ASP A 58 10.67 -3.31 -3.89
CA ASP A 58 11.29 -3.71 -2.60
C ASP A 58 10.29 -4.40 -1.66
N VAL A 59 9.02 -4.00 -1.69
CA VAL A 59 7.93 -4.63 -0.92
C VAL A 59 7.58 -5.97 -1.52
N VAL A 60 7.43 -6.05 -2.84
CA VAL A 60 7.20 -7.31 -3.59
C VAL A 60 8.28 -8.34 -3.27
N ALA A 61 9.56 -7.96 -3.39
CA ALA A 61 10.67 -8.85 -3.12
C ALA A 61 10.70 -9.32 -1.66
N ALA A 62 10.47 -8.40 -0.70
CA ALA A 62 10.41 -8.74 0.72
C ALA A 62 9.23 -9.66 1.05
N ALA A 63 8.06 -9.43 0.44
CA ALA A 63 6.87 -10.24 0.62
C ALA A 63 7.05 -11.66 0.05
N TRP A 64 7.67 -11.81 -1.13
CA TRP A 64 8.03 -13.13 -1.68
C TRP A 64 8.99 -13.91 -0.77
N ASN A 65 9.96 -13.21 -0.16
CA ASN A 65 10.87 -13.83 0.79
C ASN A 65 10.15 -14.27 2.07
N ALA A 66 9.24 -13.43 2.59
CA ALA A 66 8.42 -13.79 3.74
C ALA A 66 7.49 -14.98 3.43
N TRP A 67 6.85 -14.97 2.27
CA TRP A 67 5.97 -16.05 1.81
C TRP A 67 6.70 -17.39 1.73
N ARG A 68 7.90 -17.41 1.14
CA ARG A 68 8.75 -18.61 1.06
C ARG A 68 9.30 -19.06 2.42
N GLY A 69 9.44 -18.13 3.37
CA GLY A 69 9.97 -18.39 4.71
C GLY A 69 8.95 -18.97 5.71
N GLY A 70 7.68 -19.11 5.33
CA GLY A 70 6.63 -19.69 6.17
C GLY A 70 6.06 -18.76 7.24
N ASP A 71 5.28 -19.32 8.16
CA ASP A 71 4.40 -18.56 9.06
C ASP A 71 5.15 -17.56 9.97
N ALA A 72 6.30 -17.96 10.52
CA ALA A 72 7.14 -17.06 11.33
C ALA A 72 7.71 -15.88 10.52
N ALA A 73 8.08 -16.11 9.26
CA ALA A 73 8.57 -15.05 8.38
C ALA A 73 7.46 -14.09 7.95
N ILE A 74 6.25 -14.61 7.71
CA ILE A 74 5.05 -13.80 7.45
C ILE A 74 4.74 -12.91 8.66
N GLU A 75 4.80 -13.46 9.87
CA GLU A 75 4.57 -12.70 11.09
C GLU A 75 5.62 -11.60 11.30
N ALA A 76 6.91 -11.92 11.13
CA ALA A 76 7.99 -10.94 11.20
C ALA A 76 7.91 -9.86 10.10
N PHE A 77 7.35 -10.21 8.94
CA PHE A 77 7.13 -9.25 7.86
C PHE A 77 6.04 -8.24 8.21
N LEU A 78 4.91 -8.70 8.75
CA LEU A 78 3.75 -7.85 9.10
C LEU A 78 3.89 -7.15 10.46
N ALA A 79 4.83 -7.57 11.31
CA ALA A 79 5.06 -6.95 12.61
C ALA A 79 5.37 -5.45 12.50
N PRO A 80 5.00 -4.63 13.52
CA PRO A 80 5.40 -3.23 13.58
C PRO A 80 6.93 -3.07 13.48
N GLY A 81 7.41 -2.22 12.57
CA GLY A 81 8.85 -2.07 12.29
C GLY A 81 9.50 -3.28 11.61
N GLY A 82 8.71 -4.28 11.20
CA GLY A 82 9.13 -5.52 10.58
C GLY A 82 9.51 -5.38 9.10
N GLY A 83 9.42 -6.50 8.38
CA GLY A 83 9.84 -6.59 6.97
C GLY A 83 9.12 -5.61 6.04
N LEU A 84 7.81 -5.42 6.20
CA LEU A 84 7.02 -4.50 5.38
C LEU A 84 7.47 -3.04 5.58
N ALA A 85 7.59 -2.59 6.82
CA ALA A 85 8.01 -1.22 7.14
C ALA A 85 9.42 -0.93 6.62
N LYS A 86 10.35 -1.88 6.80
CA LYS A 86 11.72 -1.77 6.27
C LYS A 86 11.75 -1.74 4.75
N ALA A 87 10.94 -2.55 4.07
CA ALA A 87 10.86 -2.56 2.63
C ALA A 87 10.31 -1.24 2.06
N LYS A 88 9.29 -0.66 2.68
CA LYS A 88 8.76 0.68 2.34
C LYS A 88 9.84 1.76 2.48
N ALA A 89 10.54 1.78 3.62
CA ALA A 89 11.61 2.76 3.85
C ALA A 89 12.75 2.64 2.82
N ARG A 90 13.15 1.42 2.45
CA ARG A 90 14.14 1.20 1.37
C ARG A 90 13.64 1.71 0.02
N HIS A 91 12.37 1.45 -0.30
CA HIS A 91 11.77 1.92 -1.53
C HIS A 91 11.77 3.45 -1.62
N GLU A 92 11.38 4.14 -0.55
CA GLU A 92 11.40 5.60 -0.49
C GLU A 92 12.81 6.18 -0.70
N GLN A 93 13.83 5.55 -0.12
CA GLN A 93 15.23 5.95 -0.33
C GLN A 93 15.69 5.76 -1.77
N ARG A 94 15.31 4.63 -2.39
CA ARG A 94 15.61 4.35 -3.80
C ARG A 94 14.93 5.36 -4.71
N LEU A 95 13.63 5.58 -4.51
CA LEU A 95 12.85 6.55 -5.28
C LEU A 95 13.44 7.97 -5.20
N ALA A 96 13.85 8.41 -4.02
CA ALA A 96 14.49 9.71 -3.84
C ALA A 96 15.85 9.81 -4.57
N THR A 97 16.52 8.68 -4.78
CA THR A 97 17.77 8.61 -5.55
C THR A 97 17.47 8.65 -7.06
N ASP A 98 16.53 7.83 -7.51
CA ASP A 98 16.12 7.76 -8.92
C ASP A 98 15.60 9.12 -9.41
N ASP A 99 14.79 9.80 -8.59
CA ASP A 99 14.28 11.13 -8.90
C ASP A 99 15.39 12.17 -9.09
N LYS A 100 16.46 12.11 -8.27
CA LYS A 100 17.63 12.99 -8.43
C LYS A 100 18.39 12.68 -9.72
N ILE A 101 18.50 11.41 -10.11
CA ILE A 101 19.16 11.00 -11.35
C ILE A 101 18.37 11.51 -12.55
N VAL A 102 17.05 11.25 -12.60
CA VAL A 102 16.16 11.73 -13.66
C VAL A 102 16.24 13.25 -13.80
N LYS A 103 16.14 13.99 -12.69
CA LYS A 103 16.24 15.47 -12.69
C LYS A 103 17.60 15.96 -13.18
N ARG A 104 18.69 15.28 -12.84
CA ARG A 104 20.03 15.63 -13.33
C ARG A 104 20.13 15.42 -14.84
N VAL A 105 19.58 14.33 -15.37
CA VAL A 105 19.56 14.09 -16.83
C VAL A 105 18.74 15.17 -17.53
N LEU A 106 17.58 15.55 -17.00
CA LEU A 106 16.77 16.64 -17.55
C LEU A 106 17.48 18.00 -17.52
N ALA A 107 18.28 18.27 -16.49
CA ALA A 107 19.05 19.50 -16.38
C ALA A 107 20.25 19.56 -17.36
N THR A 108 20.69 18.43 -17.90
CA THR A 108 21.91 18.31 -18.72
C THR A 108 21.64 17.91 -20.17
N THR A 109 20.40 17.53 -20.50
CA THR A 109 19.98 17.16 -21.85
C THR A 109 18.91 18.11 -22.36
N THR A 110 18.85 18.29 -23.68
CA THR A 110 17.79 19.06 -24.34
C THR A 110 17.24 18.28 -25.53
N PRO A 111 16.02 18.60 -26.01
CA PRO A 111 15.48 17.99 -27.23
C PRO A 111 16.37 18.15 -28.47
N LYS A 112 17.31 19.10 -28.46
CA LYS A 112 18.25 19.34 -29.57
C LYS A 112 19.58 18.58 -29.43
N SER A 113 20.03 18.34 -28.20
CA SER A 113 21.36 17.75 -27.93
C SER A 113 21.32 16.24 -27.73
N SER A 114 20.23 15.73 -27.14
CA SER A 114 20.03 14.31 -26.88
C SER A 114 18.53 14.02 -26.89
N PRO A 115 17.89 14.01 -28.08
CA PRO A 115 16.43 13.96 -28.20
C PRO A 115 15.80 12.73 -27.54
N ALA A 116 16.31 11.53 -27.78
CA ALA A 116 15.77 10.30 -27.23
C ALA A 116 15.99 10.23 -25.72
N VAL A 117 17.19 10.60 -25.23
CA VAL A 117 17.47 10.64 -23.78
C VAL A 117 16.60 11.67 -23.08
N ASN A 118 16.45 12.87 -23.64
CA ASN A 118 15.61 13.91 -23.06
C ASN A 118 14.15 13.47 -23.01
N ALA A 119 13.62 12.90 -24.10
CA ALA A 119 12.26 12.38 -24.14
C ALA A 119 12.04 11.26 -23.12
N ALA A 120 12.98 10.31 -23.00
CA ALA A 120 12.91 9.23 -22.02
C ALA A 120 12.96 9.74 -20.58
N ALA A 121 13.81 10.73 -20.30
CA ALA A 121 13.89 11.37 -18.99
C ALA A 121 12.61 12.15 -18.63
N VAL A 122 12.00 12.86 -19.60
CA VAL A 122 10.71 13.54 -19.40
C VAL A 122 9.61 12.53 -19.08
N ARG A 123 9.59 11.40 -19.79
CA ARG A 123 8.64 10.31 -19.52
C ARG A 123 8.85 9.73 -18.12
N ALA A 124 10.08 9.44 -17.73
CA ALA A 124 10.39 8.93 -16.39
C ALA A 124 10.03 9.93 -15.29
N ASP A 125 10.26 11.23 -15.50
CA ASP A 125 9.93 12.27 -14.54
C ASP A 125 8.42 12.36 -14.26
N ARG A 126 7.61 12.22 -15.32
CA ARG A 126 6.14 12.26 -15.29
C ARG A 126 5.49 10.90 -15.04
N GLY A 127 6.27 9.82 -15.07
CA GLY A 127 5.81 8.44 -15.00
C GLY A 127 5.68 7.90 -13.59
N THR A 128 5.46 6.59 -13.48
CA THR A 128 5.33 5.92 -12.19
C THR A 128 6.69 5.62 -11.55
N PHE A 129 6.69 5.05 -10.34
CA PHE A 129 7.94 4.61 -9.70
C PHE A 129 8.69 3.60 -10.57
N SER A 130 7.94 2.68 -11.20
CA SER A 130 8.47 1.71 -12.14
C SER A 130 9.11 2.36 -13.37
N ASP A 131 8.59 3.49 -13.84
CA ASP A 131 9.19 4.24 -14.97
C ASP A 131 10.50 4.91 -14.59
N LYS A 132 10.56 5.50 -13.38
CA LYS A 132 11.80 6.08 -12.84
C LYS A 132 12.87 5.01 -12.67
N GLU A 133 12.53 3.87 -12.07
CA GLU A 133 13.46 2.76 -11.88
C GLU A 133 13.92 2.17 -13.23
N TYR A 134 12.99 1.92 -14.16
CA TYR A 134 13.34 1.43 -15.50
C TYR A 134 14.31 2.37 -16.21
N PHE A 135 14.04 3.68 -16.16
CA PHE A 135 14.90 4.68 -16.78
C PHE A 135 16.31 4.66 -16.20
N VAL A 136 16.43 4.63 -14.87
CA VAL A 136 17.73 4.61 -14.19
C VAL A 136 18.48 3.29 -14.42
N ALA A 137 17.78 2.17 -14.42
CA ALA A 137 18.40 0.85 -14.53
C ALA A 137 18.87 0.52 -15.96
N THR A 138 18.06 0.86 -16.96
CA THR A 138 18.32 0.46 -18.35
C THR A 138 17.87 1.48 -19.40
N GLY A 139 16.86 2.31 -19.09
CA GLY A 139 16.24 3.18 -20.08
C GLY A 139 17.14 4.32 -20.54
N TRP A 140 18.09 4.78 -19.71
CA TRP A 140 19.11 5.73 -20.12
C TRP A 140 20.02 5.17 -21.21
N ASP A 141 20.57 3.97 -21.03
CA ASP A 141 21.44 3.31 -22.01
C ASP A 141 20.70 3.05 -23.33
N VAL A 142 19.45 2.57 -23.23
CA VAL A 142 18.58 2.34 -24.41
C VAL A 142 18.36 3.64 -25.17
N ALA A 143 18.05 4.74 -24.48
CA ALA A 143 17.83 6.02 -25.13
C ALA A 143 19.12 6.64 -25.68
N ALA A 144 20.25 6.47 -24.99
CA ALA A 144 21.55 6.94 -25.45
C ALA A 144 22.00 6.20 -26.72
N ALA A 145 21.73 4.89 -26.81
CA ALA A 145 21.97 4.10 -28.01
C ALA A 145 21.12 4.60 -29.20
N GLN A 146 19.87 4.99 -28.95
CA GLN A 146 18.99 5.58 -29.98
C GLN A 146 19.50 6.94 -30.47
N ASP A 147 20.03 7.78 -29.57
CA ASP A 147 20.64 9.06 -29.97
C ASP A 147 21.93 8.85 -30.79
N ALA A 148 22.70 7.80 -30.49
CA ALA A 148 23.93 7.44 -31.21
C ALA A 148 23.68 6.82 -32.60
N ASP A 149 22.54 6.14 -32.81
CA ASP A 149 22.19 5.45 -34.06
C ASP A 149 21.43 6.35 -35.05
N THR A 150 21.82 7.63 -35.16
CA THR A 150 21.03 8.63 -35.88
C THR A 150 21.04 8.44 -37.42
N THR A 151 20.21 7.51 -37.91
CA THR A 151 19.48 7.67 -39.17
C THR A 151 18.02 8.00 -38.84
N THR A 152 17.72 9.28 -39.01
CA THR A 152 16.43 9.98 -39.06
C THR A 152 15.16 9.12 -38.97
N ARG A 153 14.46 9.23 -37.84
CA ARG A 153 12.98 9.19 -37.81
C ARG A 153 12.47 10.26 -36.87
N HIS A 154 12.45 11.49 -37.38
CA HIS A 154 11.69 12.57 -36.75
C HIS A 154 10.80 13.29 -37.76
N GLU A 155 10.07 12.50 -38.55
CA GLU A 155 8.86 12.94 -39.24
C GLU A 155 7.86 11.81 -39.08
N ILE A 156 7.26 11.71 -37.89
CA ILE A 156 5.98 11.03 -37.76
C ILE A 156 5.00 11.98 -38.42
N GLU A 157 4.38 11.55 -39.51
CA GLU A 157 3.25 12.23 -40.11
C GLU A 157 2.30 12.64 -38.98
N VAL A 158 2.19 13.96 -38.73
CA VAL A 158 1.00 14.51 -38.08
C VAL A 158 -0.12 14.39 -39.11
N ALA A 159 -0.54 13.15 -39.37
CA ALA A 159 -1.72 12.84 -40.13
C ALA A 159 -2.86 13.50 -39.36
N LYS A 160 -3.61 14.38 -40.04
CA LYS A 160 -4.78 15.10 -39.49
C LYS A 160 -5.44 14.29 -38.38
N GLN A 161 -5.13 14.63 -37.14
CA GLN A 161 -5.75 13.92 -36.04
C GLN A 161 -7.25 14.23 -36.12
N ALA A 162 -8.06 13.17 -36.16
CA ALA A 162 -9.50 13.34 -36.32
C ALA A 162 -10.03 14.15 -35.13
N GLN A 163 -10.99 15.04 -35.39
CA GLN A 163 -11.68 15.77 -34.31
C GLN A 163 -12.24 14.80 -33.24
N ALA A 164 -12.64 13.59 -33.65
CA ALA A 164 -13.07 12.52 -32.76
C ALA A 164 -12.02 12.11 -31.70
N ASP A 165 -10.73 12.08 -32.05
CA ASP A 165 -9.67 11.75 -31.09
C ASP A 165 -9.50 12.89 -30.07
N ARG A 166 -9.59 14.14 -30.53
CA ARG A 166 -9.53 15.33 -29.65
C ARG A 166 -10.72 15.36 -28.69
N ASP A 167 -11.92 15.11 -29.20
CA ASP A 167 -13.16 15.07 -28.43
C ASP A 167 -13.11 13.94 -27.39
N TYR A 168 -12.59 12.77 -27.78
CA TYR A 168 -12.39 11.64 -26.88
C TYR A 168 -11.43 11.99 -25.74
N VAL A 169 -10.24 12.52 -26.05
CA VAL A 169 -9.25 12.89 -25.03
C VAL A 169 -9.75 14.04 -24.14
N ALA A 170 -10.49 15.01 -24.69
CA ALA A 170 -11.14 16.04 -23.90
C ALA A 170 -12.19 15.45 -22.93
N SER A 171 -12.93 14.42 -23.37
CA SER A 171 -13.88 13.71 -22.52
C SER A 171 -13.18 12.97 -21.38
N LEU A 172 -12.02 12.36 -21.64
CA LEU A 172 -11.20 11.72 -20.61
C LEU A 172 -10.68 12.76 -19.61
N ALA A 173 -10.13 13.87 -20.09
CA ALA A 173 -9.62 14.94 -19.24
C ALA A 173 -10.67 15.47 -18.25
N ALA A 174 -11.94 15.53 -18.68
CA ALA A 174 -13.04 16.00 -17.85
C ALA A 174 -13.63 14.93 -16.92
N ASN A 175 -13.74 13.68 -17.39
CA ASN A 175 -14.63 12.70 -16.76
C ASN A 175 -13.96 11.39 -16.33
N ASP A 176 -12.69 11.14 -16.68
CA ASP A 176 -12.06 9.87 -16.35
C ASP A 176 -11.99 9.67 -14.82
N PRO A 177 -12.31 8.49 -14.27
CA PRO A 177 -12.26 8.26 -12.83
C PRO A 177 -10.83 8.19 -12.26
N GLY A 178 -9.81 8.04 -13.11
CA GLY A 178 -8.39 8.02 -12.79
C GLY A 178 -7.78 9.41 -12.76
N ASP A 179 -7.06 9.73 -11.69
CA ASP A 179 -6.48 11.06 -11.51
C ASP A 179 -5.31 11.27 -12.47
N TRP A 180 -4.52 10.22 -12.71
CA TRP A 180 -3.37 10.25 -13.60
C TRP A 180 -3.83 10.29 -15.06
N VAL A 181 -4.82 9.48 -15.44
CA VAL A 181 -5.37 9.51 -16.81
C VAL A 181 -5.99 10.86 -17.12
N ARG A 182 -6.77 11.47 -16.20
CA ARG A 182 -7.27 12.84 -16.38
C ARG A 182 -6.14 13.85 -16.58
N ALA A 183 -5.10 13.78 -15.76
CA ALA A 183 -3.96 14.71 -15.86
C ALA A 183 -3.21 14.55 -17.18
N ALA A 184 -2.94 13.32 -17.62
CA ALA A 184 -2.30 13.04 -18.90
C ALA A 184 -3.15 13.50 -20.09
N ALA A 185 -4.47 13.26 -20.04
CA ALA A 185 -5.40 13.72 -21.06
C ALA A 185 -5.48 15.27 -21.11
N ALA A 186 -5.45 15.94 -19.97
CA ALA A 186 -5.44 17.41 -19.93
C ALA A 186 -4.17 18.02 -20.55
N VAL A 187 -3.03 17.33 -20.46
CA VAL A 187 -1.81 17.72 -21.18
C VAL A 187 -1.96 17.48 -22.68
N ALA A 188 -2.53 16.34 -23.07
CA ALA A 188 -2.77 15.97 -24.46
C ALA A 188 -3.70 16.95 -25.20
N CYS A 189 -4.62 17.62 -24.48
CA CYS A 189 -5.49 18.66 -25.06
C CYS A 189 -4.76 19.94 -25.49
N ARG A 190 -3.45 20.10 -25.23
CA ARG A 190 -2.69 21.32 -25.55
C ARG A 190 -2.28 21.44 -27.02
N GLY A 191 -2.17 20.33 -27.73
CA GLY A 191 -1.72 20.32 -29.12
C GLY A 191 -1.63 18.92 -29.72
N ASP A 192 -1.47 18.87 -31.04
CA ASP A 192 -1.45 17.59 -31.79
C ASP A 192 -0.21 16.74 -31.47
N ALA A 193 0.91 17.37 -31.10
CA ALA A 193 2.12 16.66 -30.67
C ALA A 193 1.91 15.97 -29.31
N GLU A 194 1.30 16.66 -28.35
CA GLU A 194 0.95 16.09 -27.04
C GLU A 194 -0.12 15.00 -27.17
N LEU A 195 -1.05 15.15 -28.11
CA LEU A 195 -2.06 14.14 -28.40
C LEU A 195 -1.45 12.85 -28.96
N ALA A 196 -0.50 12.97 -29.89
CA ALA A 196 0.25 11.81 -30.39
C ALA A 196 1.06 11.12 -29.30
N ASP A 197 1.75 11.88 -28.43
CA ASP A 197 2.51 11.34 -27.29
C ASP A 197 1.60 10.65 -26.26
N PHE A 198 0.38 11.17 -26.05
CA PHE A 198 -0.61 10.55 -25.18
C PHE A 198 -1.01 9.16 -25.66
N PHE A 199 -1.37 9.00 -26.93
CA PHE A 199 -1.73 7.68 -27.48
C PHE A 199 -0.54 6.73 -27.56
N ALA A 200 0.67 7.25 -27.79
CA ALA A 200 1.87 6.43 -27.84
C ALA A 200 2.31 5.92 -26.45
N TYR A 201 2.27 6.78 -25.42
CA TYR A 201 2.88 6.49 -24.11
C TYR A 201 2.12 7.06 -22.91
N GLY A 202 1.56 8.27 -23.03
CA GLY A 202 1.00 9.00 -21.89
C GLY A 202 -0.18 8.29 -21.24
N TRP A 203 -1.11 7.77 -22.06
CA TRP A 203 -2.29 7.06 -21.59
C TRP A 203 -1.93 5.77 -20.85
N SER A 204 -1.03 4.97 -21.41
CA SER A 204 -0.63 3.68 -20.84
C SER A 204 0.09 3.82 -19.51
N THR A 205 0.97 4.82 -19.43
CA THR A 205 1.71 5.20 -18.22
C THR A 205 0.77 5.70 -17.13
N ALA A 206 -0.16 6.59 -17.50
CA ALA A 206 -1.14 7.14 -16.58
C ALA A 206 -2.09 6.08 -16.03
N ALA A 207 -2.58 5.18 -16.89
CA ALA A 207 -3.43 4.05 -16.49
C ALA A 207 -2.76 3.17 -15.43
N ARG A 208 -1.49 2.85 -15.63
CA ARG A 208 -0.69 2.11 -14.65
C ARG A 208 -0.50 2.91 -13.36
N GLY A 209 -0.23 4.21 -13.47
CA GLY A 209 -0.11 5.11 -12.32
C GLY A 209 -1.36 5.11 -11.42
N ASP A 210 -2.56 5.16 -12.01
CA ASP A 210 -3.80 5.09 -11.26
C ASP A 210 -3.97 3.76 -10.52
N THR A 211 -3.64 2.63 -11.16
CA THR A 211 -3.68 1.31 -10.52
C THR A 211 -2.63 1.18 -9.41
N GLU A 212 -1.39 1.58 -9.66
CA GLU A 212 -0.29 1.51 -8.69
C GLU A 212 -0.59 2.38 -7.45
N ALA A 213 -1.02 3.63 -7.67
CA ALA A 213 -1.39 4.54 -6.59
C ALA A 213 -2.56 4.00 -5.75
N HIS A 214 -3.57 3.42 -6.40
CA HIS A 214 -4.68 2.77 -5.71
C HIS A 214 -4.20 1.62 -4.83
N ARG A 215 -3.40 0.71 -5.38
CA ARG A 215 -2.91 -0.47 -4.67
C ARG A 215 -2.10 -0.10 -3.44
N VAL A 216 -1.19 0.88 -3.57
CA VAL A 216 -0.39 1.38 -2.44
C VAL A 216 -1.31 1.96 -1.36
N ARG A 217 -2.24 2.85 -1.73
CA ARG A 217 -3.15 3.47 -0.77
C ARG A 217 -3.99 2.44 -0.01
N VAL A 218 -4.57 1.48 -0.74
CA VAL A 218 -5.46 0.46 -0.17
C VAL A 218 -4.70 -0.48 0.75
N SER A 219 -3.53 -0.97 0.32
CA SER A 219 -2.72 -1.88 1.14
C SER A 219 -2.14 -1.21 2.38
N ASP A 220 -1.73 0.06 2.28
CA ASP A 220 -1.25 0.83 3.43
C ASP A 220 -2.35 1.08 4.46
N ARG A 221 -3.57 1.40 4.00
CA ARG A 221 -4.74 1.56 4.88
C ARG A 221 -5.15 0.24 5.54
N ASP A 222 -5.16 -0.86 4.79
CA ASP A 222 -5.47 -2.19 5.33
C ASP A 222 -4.48 -2.57 6.44
N ALA A 223 -3.18 -2.38 6.21
CA ALA A 223 -2.17 -2.67 7.23
C ALA A 223 -2.41 -1.93 8.55
N VAL A 224 -2.84 -0.65 8.47
CA VAL A 224 -3.20 0.14 9.66
C VAL A 224 -4.40 -0.47 10.38
N TRP A 225 -5.49 -0.76 9.66
CA TRP A 225 -6.70 -1.36 10.25
C TRP A 225 -6.39 -2.72 10.89
N GLN A 226 -5.66 -3.59 10.20
CA GLN A 226 -5.29 -4.91 10.71
C GLN A 226 -4.45 -4.82 12.00
N HIS A 227 -3.51 -3.86 12.07
CA HIS A 227 -2.72 -3.64 13.27
C HIS A 227 -3.56 -3.12 14.44
N GLN A 228 -4.41 -2.13 14.17
CA GLN A 228 -5.31 -1.55 15.17
C GLN A 228 -6.26 -2.60 15.71
N VAL A 229 -6.90 -3.40 14.86
CA VAL A 229 -7.86 -4.41 15.33
C VAL A 229 -7.20 -5.53 16.12
N THR A 230 -6.01 -5.96 15.71
CA THR A 230 -5.24 -6.95 16.49
C THR A 230 -4.97 -6.44 17.90
N THR A 231 -4.66 -5.14 18.04
CA THR A 231 -4.44 -4.52 19.35
C THR A 231 -5.73 -4.41 20.15
N LEU A 232 -6.83 -3.96 19.54
CA LEU A 232 -8.11 -3.79 20.21
C LEU A 232 -8.72 -5.12 20.66
N VAL A 233 -8.64 -6.17 19.84
CA VAL A 233 -9.11 -7.52 20.20
C VAL A 233 -8.33 -8.04 21.42
N ARG A 234 -6.99 -7.91 21.42
CA ARG A 234 -6.18 -8.30 22.57
C ARG A 234 -6.57 -7.54 23.84
N LEU A 235 -6.84 -6.24 23.74
CA LEU A 235 -7.28 -5.43 24.88
C LEU A 235 -8.67 -5.85 25.37
N ALA A 236 -9.59 -6.17 24.46
CA ALA A 236 -10.92 -6.65 24.80
C ALA A 236 -10.89 -8.03 25.47
N GLU A 237 -10.07 -8.96 24.99
CA GLU A 237 -9.85 -10.27 25.64
C GLU A 237 -9.23 -10.13 27.03
N GLN A 238 -8.29 -9.19 27.20
CA GLN A 238 -7.72 -8.86 28.51
C GLN A 238 -8.78 -8.29 29.46
N ALA A 239 -9.67 -7.42 28.97
CA ALA A 239 -10.77 -6.87 29.76
C ALA A 239 -11.82 -7.94 30.13
N GLU A 240 -12.17 -8.86 29.22
CA GLU A 240 -13.01 -10.03 29.53
C GLU A 240 -12.36 -10.91 30.62
N THR A 241 -11.05 -11.15 30.54
CA THR A 241 -10.32 -11.91 31.55
C THR A 241 -10.32 -11.18 32.90
N ALA A 242 -10.17 -9.85 32.91
CA ALA A 242 -10.26 -9.06 34.12
C ALA A 242 -11.65 -9.12 34.75
N LEU A 243 -12.71 -9.08 33.92
CA LEU A 243 -14.09 -9.28 34.37
C LEU A 243 -14.30 -10.66 34.99
N ALA A 244 -13.80 -11.73 34.35
CA ALA A 244 -13.92 -13.09 34.87
C ALA A 244 -13.23 -13.29 36.24
N ASN A 245 -12.23 -12.46 36.56
CA ASN A 245 -11.49 -12.50 37.81
C ASN A 245 -11.86 -11.35 38.77
N ALA A 246 -12.87 -10.54 38.45
CA ALA A 246 -13.23 -9.37 39.24
C ALA A 246 -13.99 -9.79 40.51
N ASP A 247 -13.60 -9.22 41.64
CA ASP A 247 -14.37 -9.34 42.87
C ASP A 247 -15.71 -8.61 42.78
N ALA A 248 -16.67 -8.97 43.63
CA ALA A 248 -18.02 -8.41 43.64
C ALA A 248 -18.07 -6.86 43.73
N ALA A 249 -17.06 -6.23 44.34
CA ALA A 249 -16.98 -4.78 44.45
C ALA A 249 -16.53 -4.07 43.15
N LEU A 250 -15.89 -4.80 42.22
CA LEU A 250 -15.33 -4.25 40.98
C LEU A 250 -15.97 -4.84 39.71
N VAL A 251 -16.82 -5.87 39.84
CA VAL A 251 -17.43 -6.59 38.71
C VAL A 251 -18.17 -5.65 37.75
N ASP A 252 -18.91 -4.66 38.26
CA ASP A 252 -19.67 -3.74 37.41
C ASP A 252 -18.76 -2.84 36.57
N LYS A 253 -17.67 -2.35 37.17
CA LYS A 253 -16.65 -1.56 36.45
C LYS A 253 -15.93 -2.42 35.43
N ALA A 254 -15.51 -3.64 35.80
CA ALA A 254 -14.84 -4.56 34.88
C ALA A 254 -15.75 -4.93 33.69
N ARG A 255 -17.07 -5.04 33.93
CA ARG A 255 -18.07 -5.28 32.87
C ARG A 255 -18.17 -4.09 31.94
N GLU A 256 -18.22 -2.87 32.47
CA GLU A 256 -18.22 -1.66 31.64
C GLU A 256 -16.95 -1.54 30.80
N ASP A 257 -15.78 -1.80 31.37
CA ASP A 257 -14.49 -1.75 30.69
C ASP A 257 -14.42 -2.80 29.55
N ALA A 258 -14.87 -4.04 29.81
CA ALA A 258 -14.95 -5.08 28.79
C ALA A 258 -15.95 -4.74 27.67
N LEU A 259 -17.12 -4.19 28.00
CA LEU A 259 -18.09 -3.72 27.00
C LEU A 259 -17.51 -2.60 26.14
N ARG A 260 -16.81 -1.64 26.76
CA ARG A 260 -16.17 -0.54 26.04
C ARG A 260 -15.12 -1.05 25.07
N ALA A 261 -14.25 -1.97 25.52
CA ALA A 261 -13.21 -2.53 24.67
C ALA A 261 -13.77 -3.26 23.43
N TRP A 262 -14.85 -4.03 23.57
CA TRP A 262 -15.51 -4.66 22.42
C TRP A 262 -16.23 -3.68 21.50
N ARG A 263 -16.81 -2.60 22.05
CA ARG A 263 -17.37 -1.49 21.26
C ARG A 263 -16.32 -0.78 20.43
N ASP A 264 -15.10 -0.65 20.93
CA ASP A 264 -13.99 -0.10 20.15
C ASP A 264 -13.62 -1.03 18.97
N VAL A 265 -13.62 -2.36 19.19
CA VAL A 265 -13.43 -3.35 18.12
C VAL A 265 -14.53 -3.24 17.07
N SER A 266 -15.80 -3.21 17.48
CA SER A 266 -16.95 -3.14 16.55
C SER A 266 -17.02 -1.79 15.81
N GLY A 267 -16.63 -0.70 16.47
CA GLY A 267 -16.48 0.63 15.87
C GLY A 267 -15.45 0.62 14.74
N LEU A 268 -14.24 0.12 15.00
CA LEU A 268 -13.20 0.00 13.98
C LEU A 268 -13.63 -0.92 12.83
N ALA A 269 -14.21 -2.09 13.15
CA ALA A 269 -14.66 -3.04 12.13
C ALA A 269 -15.73 -2.45 11.21
N THR A 270 -16.64 -1.64 11.75
CA THR A 270 -17.64 -0.90 10.97
C THR A 270 -16.98 0.10 10.02
N SER A 271 -16.04 0.92 10.51
CA SER A 271 -15.33 1.89 9.65
C SER A 271 -14.52 1.21 8.56
N ALA A 272 -13.83 0.12 8.87
CA ALA A 272 -13.05 -0.65 7.89
C ALA A 272 -13.97 -1.28 6.82
N GLN A 273 -15.09 -1.89 7.22
CA GLN A 273 -16.08 -2.46 6.30
C GLN A 273 -16.62 -1.40 5.33
N GLN A 274 -17.05 -0.24 5.83
CA GLN A 274 -17.51 0.87 4.98
C GLN A 274 -16.42 1.36 4.03
N GLY A 275 -15.18 1.44 4.51
CA GLY A 275 -14.04 1.81 3.68
C GLY A 275 -13.77 0.81 2.55
N TRP A 276 -13.95 -0.50 2.79
CA TRP A 276 -13.84 -1.52 1.76
C TRP A 276 -14.99 -1.51 0.76
N ASP A 277 -16.21 -1.23 1.19
CA ASP A 277 -17.35 -1.04 0.29
C ASP A 277 -17.14 0.15 -0.66
N ALA A 278 -16.55 1.24 -0.16
CA ALA A 278 -16.17 2.37 -0.99
C ALA A 278 -15.10 2.00 -2.04
N GLU A 279 -14.07 1.22 -1.68
CA GLU A 279 -13.07 0.78 -2.67
C GLU A 279 -13.65 -0.21 -3.68
N ARG A 280 -14.54 -1.13 -3.26
CA ARG A 280 -15.25 -2.02 -4.17
C ARG A 280 -16.00 -1.22 -5.23
N THR A 281 -16.72 -0.17 -4.82
CA THR A 281 -17.43 0.74 -5.74
C THR A 281 -16.45 1.46 -6.67
N ARG A 282 -15.36 2.01 -6.13
CA ARG A 282 -14.33 2.70 -6.93
C ARG A 282 -13.69 1.79 -7.98
N ALA A 283 -13.32 0.57 -7.59
CA ALA A 283 -12.71 -0.41 -8.48
C ALA A 283 -13.70 -0.86 -9.57
N ALA A 284 -14.98 -1.03 -9.23
CA ALA A 284 -16.03 -1.31 -10.21
C ALA A 284 -16.20 -0.16 -11.23
N THR A 285 -16.20 1.09 -10.77
CA THR A 285 -16.26 2.27 -11.66
C THR A 285 -15.06 2.33 -12.60
N GLN A 286 -13.86 2.09 -12.08
CA GLN A 286 -12.65 2.00 -12.89
C GLN A 286 -12.75 0.89 -13.94
N ALA A 287 -13.10 -0.33 -13.54
CA ALA A 287 -13.27 -1.47 -14.45
C ALA A 287 -14.33 -1.19 -15.53
N ALA A 288 -15.41 -0.49 -15.21
CA ALA A 288 -16.44 -0.09 -16.16
C ALA A 288 -15.92 0.96 -17.15
N SER A 289 -15.16 1.96 -16.70
CA SER A 289 -14.54 2.96 -17.58
C SER A 289 -13.60 2.29 -18.58
N TRP A 290 -12.72 1.38 -18.13
CA TRP A 290 -11.82 0.65 -19.02
C TRP A 290 -12.57 -0.21 -20.06
N ARG A 291 -13.73 -0.76 -19.70
CA ARG A 291 -14.59 -1.47 -20.67
C ARG A 291 -15.11 -0.52 -21.75
N ALA A 292 -15.54 0.69 -21.38
CA ALA A 292 -15.97 1.69 -22.35
C ALA A 292 -14.82 2.09 -23.31
N VAL A 293 -13.57 2.14 -22.83
CA VAL A 293 -12.40 2.37 -23.69
C VAL A 293 -12.21 1.23 -24.70
N VAL A 294 -12.33 -0.03 -24.26
CA VAL A 294 -12.26 -1.20 -25.15
C VAL A 294 -13.34 -1.14 -26.24
N GLU A 295 -14.57 -0.77 -25.87
CA GLU A 295 -15.69 -0.64 -26.80
C GLU A 295 -15.47 0.50 -27.81
N PHE A 296 -15.00 1.66 -27.34
CA PHE A 296 -14.64 2.77 -28.22
C PHE A 296 -13.54 2.37 -29.21
N ALA A 297 -12.45 1.79 -28.72
CA ALA A 297 -11.31 1.39 -29.54
C ALA A 297 -11.68 0.41 -30.66
N ARG A 298 -12.68 -0.46 -30.45
CA ARG A 298 -13.16 -1.41 -31.48
C ARG A 298 -13.93 -0.76 -32.63
N THR A 299 -14.51 0.41 -32.39
CA THR A 299 -15.34 1.14 -33.37
C THR A 299 -14.64 2.36 -33.96
N ALA A 300 -13.50 2.74 -33.39
CA ALA A 300 -12.69 3.84 -33.86
C ALA A 300 -12.08 3.53 -35.24
N THR A 301 -12.17 4.51 -36.15
CA THR A 301 -11.73 4.40 -37.55
C THR A 301 -10.52 5.27 -37.86
N THR A 302 -9.89 5.86 -36.84
CA THR A 302 -8.77 6.79 -37.00
C THR A 302 -7.45 6.03 -37.10
N ALA A 303 -6.39 6.69 -37.58
CA ALA A 303 -5.09 6.09 -37.86
C ALA A 303 -4.28 5.71 -36.61
N GLN A 304 -4.86 5.81 -35.40
CA GLN A 304 -4.21 5.46 -34.15
C GLN A 304 -4.10 3.94 -33.96
N ASN A 305 -3.16 3.51 -33.11
CA ASN A 305 -3.03 2.10 -32.72
C ASN A 305 -4.16 1.68 -31.75
N TRP A 306 -5.41 1.72 -32.21
CA TRP A 306 -6.58 1.36 -31.41
C TRP A 306 -6.59 -0.10 -30.96
N GLN A 307 -5.94 -0.99 -31.71
CA GLN A 307 -5.79 -2.38 -31.28
C GLN A 307 -4.94 -2.48 -30.00
N GLY A 308 -3.76 -1.84 -29.99
CA GLY A 308 -2.91 -1.77 -28.80
C GLY A 308 -3.61 -1.10 -27.61
N VAL A 309 -4.37 -0.04 -27.86
CA VAL A 309 -5.22 0.62 -26.84
C VAL A 309 -6.28 -0.35 -26.32
N SER A 310 -6.97 -1.09 -27.18
CA SER A 310 -8.00 -2.06 -26.78
C SER A 310 -7.41 -3.16 -25.89
N ASP A 311 -6.27 -3.74 -26.27
CA ASP A 311 -5.61 -4.81 -25.53
C ASP A 311 -5.17 -4.34 -24.14
N GLN A 312 -4.56 -3.16 -24.06
CA GLN A 312 -4.14 -2.58 -22.79
C GLN A 312 -5.33 -2.18 -21.90
N ALA A 313 -6.39 -1.61 -22.46
CA ALA A 313 -7.60 -1.29 -21.72
C ALA A 313 -8.26 -2.56 -21.17
N GLY A 314 -8.24 -3.65 -21.95
CA GLY A 314 -8.69 -4.96 -21.51
C GLY A 314 -7.90 -5.50 -20.30
N ALA A 315 -6.56 -5.43 -20.36
CA ALA A 315 -5.68 -5.84 -19.27
C ALA A 315 -5.89 -4.97 -18.01
N THR A 316 -5.93 -3.65 -18.17
CA THR A 316 -6.14 -2.69 -17.07
C THR A 316 -7.51 -2.87 -16.42
N GLY A 317 -8.56 -3.03 -17.24
CA GLY A 317 -9.90 -3.37 -16.76
C GLY A 317 -9.96 -4.71 -16.04
N GLY A 318 -9.15 -5.69 -16.46
CA GLY A 318 -8.96 -6.96 -15.74
C GLY A 318 -8.33 -6.77 -14.37
N ALA A 319 -7.27 -5.96 -14.28
CA ALA A 319 -6.61 -5.63 -13.01
C ALA A 319 -7.60 -4.97 -12.03
N TRP A 320 -8.39 -4.00 -12.47
CA TRP A 320 -9.40 -3.33 -11.64
C TRP A 320 -10.54 -4.25 -11.19
N ARG A 321 -10.93 -5.24 -12.00
CA ARG A 321 -11.86 -6.29 -11.52
C ARG A 321 -11.25 -7.12 -10.38
N GLY A 322 -9.97 -7.47 -10.50
CA GLY A 322 -9.25 -8.12 -9.39
C GLY A 322 -9.21 -7.25 -8.12
N GLU A 323 -9.06 -5.92 -8.26
CA GLU A 323 -9.16 -4.98 -7.13
C GLU A 323 -10.56 -4.97 -6.50
N GLN A 324 -11.61 -5.03 -7.32
CA GLN A 324 -13.00 -5.11 -6.86
C GLN A 324 -13.26 -6.40 -6.06
N GLU A 325 -12.85 -7.55 -6.60
CA GLU A 325 -13.00 -8.86 -5.94
C GLU A 325 -12.24 -8.90 -4.61
N TRP A 326 -11.04 -8.32 -4.57
CA TRP A 326 -10.25 -8.19 -3.35
C TRP A 326 -10.96 -7.32 -2.31
N ALA A 327 -11.45 -6.15 -2.70
CA ALA A 327 -12.18 -5.26 -1.79
C ALA A 327 -13.44 -5.93 -1.22
N GLU A 328 -14.14 -6.73 -2.02
CA GLU A 328 -15.30 -7.51 -1.56
C GLU A 328 -14.92 -8.60 -0.55
N ALA A 329 -13.81 -9.32 -0.79
CA ALA A 329 -13.30 -10.30 0.15
C ALA A 329 -12.91 -9.66 1.49
N GLN A 330 -12.29 -8.47 1.45
CA GLN A 330 -11.95 -7.72 2.65
C GLN A 330 -13.19 -7.23 3.39
N ALA A 331 -14.17 -6.65 2.69
CA ALA A 331 -15.44 -6.23 3.30
C ALA A 331 -16.10 -7.40 4.08
N ARG A 332 -16.16 -8.60 3.48
CA ARG A 332 -16.68 -9.81 4.15
C ARG A 332 -15.91 -10.17 5.42
N GLN A 333 -14.57 -10.09 5.38
CA GLN A 333 -13.74 -10.36 6.56
C GLN A 333 -14.06 -9.38 7.70
N TRP A 334 -14.19 -8.10 7.39
CA TRP A 334 -14.51 -7.07 8.38
C TRP A 334 -15.94 -7.19 8.90
N THR A 335 -16.91 -7.63 8.08
CA THR A 335 -18.25 -8.01 8.54
C THR A 335 -18.22 -9.16 9.54
N ALA A 336 -17.48 -10.23 9.24
CA ALA A 336 -17.39 -11.37 10.15
C ALA A 336 -16.78 -10.99 11.51
N LEU A 337 -15.78 -10.11 11.50
CA LEU A 337 -15.19 -9.56 12.72
C LEU A 337 -16.17 -8.66 13.49
N LEU A 338 -16.93 -7.81 12.80
CA LEU A 338 -17.99 -7.00 13.41
C LEU A 338 -19.04 -7.88 14.11
N ASP A 339 -19.47 -8.96 13.46
CA ASP A 339 -20.43 -9.91 14.04
C ASP A 339 -19.86 -10.61 15.27
N SER A 340 -18.59 -11.02 15.22
CA SER A 340 -17.88 -11.59 16.37
C SER A 340 -17.79 -10.61 17.55
N ALA A 341 -17.47 -9.33 17.29
CA ALA A 341 -17.39 -8.30 18.30
C ALA A 341 -18.75 -8.04 18.96
N ARG A 342 -19.84 -7.95 18.17
CA ARG A 342 -21.21 -7.80 18.69
C ARG A 342 -21.67 -9.00 19.53
N ALA A 343 -21.30 -10.21 19.12
CA ALA A 343 -21.56 -11.41 19.91
C ALA A 343 -20.83 -11.37 21.25
N ALA A 344 -19.58 -10.86 21.27
CA ALA A 344 -18.83 -10.65 22.50
C ALA A 344 -19.44 -9.58 23.40
N GLU A 345 -19.85 -8.44 22.86
CA GLU A 345 -20.58 -7.40 23.61
C GLU A 345 -21.83 -7.98 24.30
N THR A 346 -22.61 -8.80 23.58
CA THR A 346 -23.82 -9.43 24.13
C THR A 346 -23.49 -10.41 25.26
N ARG A 347 -22.41 -11.20 25.11
CA ARG A 347 -21.94 -12.13 26.14
C ARG A 347 -21.50 -11.38 27.41
N VAL A 348 -20.71 -10.32 27.28
CA VAL A 348 -20.26 -9.51 28.42
C VAL A 348 -21.45 -8.79 29.08
N ALA A 349 -22.41 -8.30 28.31
CA ALA A 349 -23.61 -7.65 28.85
C ALA A 349 -24.47 -8.61 29.70
N THR A 350 -24.42 -9.91 29.41
CA THR A 350 -25.23 -10.94 30.07
C THR A 350 -24.45 -11.77 31.10
N SER A 351 -23.14 -11.57 31.23
CA SER A 351 -22.33 -12.24 32.25
C SER A 351 -22.65 -11.69 33.64
N ARG A 352 -23.06 -12.61 34.53
CA ARG A 352 -23.44 -12.32 35.92
C ARG A 352 -22.26 -11.84 36.74
#